data_AF-A0A3D0NXI9-F1
#
_entry.id   AF-A0A3D0NXI9-F1
#
_cell.length_a   1.000
_cell.length_b   1.000
_cell.length_c   1.000
_cell.angle_alpha   90.00
_cell.angle_beta   90.00
_cell.angle_gamma   90.00
#
_symmetry.space_group_name_H-M   'P 1'
#
loop_
_entity.id
_entity.type
_entity.pdbx_description
1 polymer ?
#
loop_
_entity_poly.entity_id
_entity_poly.type
_entity_poly.pdbx_seq_one_letter_code
_entity_poly.pdbx_strand_id
1 'polypeptide(L)' 'RSAVIGAFLNVKINAAGLKDKDFAAEMLARGAEIERKAIEQEATIMEIVNGKISQ' A
#
# COMPACT_ATOMS: atom_id res chain seq x y z
N ARG A 1 1.78 -1.28 7.63
CA ARG A 1 1.37 -0.17 6.75
C ARG A 1 2.56 0.65 6.20
N SER A 2 3.32 1.39 7.01
CA SER A 2 4.29 2.40 6.52
C SER A 2 5.37 1.89 5.56
N ALA A 3 5.94 0.70 5.80
CA ALA A 3 6.91 0.09 4.88
C ALA A 3 6.32 -0.19 3.48
N VAL A 4 5.04 -0.58 3.42
CA VAL A 4 4.33 -0.83 2.15
C VAL A 4 4.12 0.48 1.38
N ILE A 5 3.71 1.54 2.07
CA ILE A 5 3.57 2.88 1.48
C ILE A 5 4.92 3.35 0.92
N GLY A 6 5.99 3.24 1.71
CA GLY A 6 7.34 3.60 1.28
C GLY A 6 7.82 2.80 0.06
N ALA A 7 7.57 1.48 0.05
CA ALA A 7 7.88 0.64 -1.10
C ALA A 7 7.08 1.06 -2.35
N PHE A 8 5.80 1.41 -2.20
CA PHE A 8 4.98 1.85 -3.32
C PHE A 8 5.42 3.22 -3.86
N LEU A 9 5.93 4.13 -3.03
CA LEU A 9 6.56 5.38 -3.49
C LEU A 9 7.75 5.10 -4.42
N ASN A 10 8.60 4.13 -4.07
CA ASN A 10 9.72 3.72 -4.94
C ASN A 10 9.22 3.15 -6.28
N VAL A 11 8.13 2.38 -6.27
CA VAL A 11 7.49 1.88 -7.50
C VAL A 11 6.97 3.03 -8.36
N LYS A 12 6.31 4.03 -7.77
CA LYS A 12 5.82 5.22 -8.49
C LYS A 12 6.95 5.98 -9.17
N ILE A 13 8.06 6.18 -8.46
CA ILE A 13 9.26 6.86 -9.00
C ILE A 13 9.81 6.10 -10.21
N ASN A 14 9.98 4.79 -10.09
CA ASN A 14 10.49 3.96 -11.18
C ASN A 14 9.51 3.88 -12.37
N ALA A 15 8.21 3.77 -12.11
CA ALA A 15 7.16 3.70 -13.14
C ALA A 15 7.06 4.98 -13.97
N ALA A 16 7.29 6.16 -13.36
CA ALA A 16 7.27 7.44 -14.07
C ALA A 16 8.34 7.51 -15.18
N GLY A 17 9.50 6.89 -14.95
CA GLY A 17 10.61 6.83 -15.92
C GLY A 17 10.49 5.73 -16.97
N LEU A 18 9.49 4.86 -16.88
CA LEU A 18 9.38 3.71 -17.77
C LEU A 18 8.80 4.09 -19.14
N LYS A 19 9.38 3.53 -20.21
CA LYS A 19 8.88 3.70 -21.59
C LYS A 19 7.66 2.85 -21.86
N ASP A 20 7.64 1.62 -21.34
CA ASP A 20 6.50 0.71 -21.42
C ASP A 20 5.38 1.21 -20.48
N LYS A 21 4.36 1.82 -21.07
CA LYS A 21 3.28 2.46 -20.31
C LYS A 21 2.26 1.46 -19.79
N ASP A 22 2.08 0.33 -20.45
CA ASP A 22 1.14 -0.70 -20.03
C ASP A 22 1.68 -1.42 -18.80
N PHE A 23 2.97 -1.80 -18.82
CA PHE A 23 3.62 -2.38 -17.65
C PHE A 23 3.67 -1.39 -16.47
N ALA A 24 3.96 -0.11 -16.73
CA ALA A 24 3.94 0.91 -15.70
C ALA A 24 2.55 1.04 -15.05
N ALA A 25 1.48 1.05 -15.86
CA ALA A 25 0.11 1.10 -15.37
C ALA A 25 -0.26 -0.13 -14.54
N GLU A 26 0.14 -1.34 -14.98
CA GLU A 26 -0.09 -2.58 -14.23
C GLU A 26 0.59 -2.53 -12.85
N MET A 27 1.87 -2.14 -12.79
CA MET A 27 2.61 -2.05 -11.53
C MET A 27 2.01 -1.01 -10.58
N LEU A 28 1.54 0.13 -11.12
CA LEU A 28 0.86 1.15 -10.33
C LEU A 28 -0.47 0.64 -9.75
N ALA A 29 -1.27 -0.06 -10.55
CA ALA A 29 -2.54 -0.63 -10.11
C ALA A 29 -2.32 -1.69 -9.01
N ARG A 30 -1.37 -2.60 -9.22
CA ARG A 30 -1.02 -3.63 -8.22
C ARG A 30 -0.47 -3.02 -6.94
N GLY A 31 0.40 -2.02 -7.04
CA GLY A 31 0.95 -1.32 -5.88
C GLY A 31 -0.12 -0.58 -5.06
N ALA A 32 -1.08 0.06 -5.74
CA ALA A 32 -2.20 0.75 -5.08
C ALA A 32 -3.12 -0.23 -4.33
N GLU A 33 -3.37 -1.40 -4.91
CA GLU A 33 -4.14 -2.46 -4.27
C GLU A 33 -3.46 -2.98 -2.99
N ILE A 34 -2.15 -3.19 -3.03
CA ILE A 34 -1.36 -3.64 -1.88
C ILE A 34 -1.32 -2.56 -0.79
N GLU A 35 -1.13 -1.29 -1.16
CA GLU A 35 -1.19 -0.15 -0.23
C GLU A 35 -2.54 -0.09 0.48
N ARG A 36 -3.66 -0.18 -0.27
CA ARG A 36 -5.01 -0.15 0.29
C ARG A 36 -5.22 -1.28 1.31
N LYS A 37 -4.86 -2.51 0.95
CA LYS A 37 -4.96 -3.68 1.85
C LYS A 37 -4.13 -3.51 3.11
N ALA A 38 -2.92 -2.97 3.00
CA ALA A 38 -2.05 -2.75 4.16
C ALA A 38 -2.59 -1.66 5.12
N ILE A 39 -3.35 -0.68 4.63
CA ILE A 39 -4.05 0.32 5.43
C ILE A 39 -5.24 -0.34 6.15
N GLU A 40 -6.08 -1.07 5.41
CA GLU A 40 -7.28 -1.73 5.93
C GLU A 40 -6.95 -2.78 7.01
N GLN A 41 -5.92 -3.60 6.78
CA GLN A 41 -5.47 -4.59 7.76
C GLN A 41 -4.96 -3.94 9.03
N GLU A 42 -4.21 -2.84 8.92
CA GLU A 42 -3.72 -2.13 10.10
C GLU A 42 -4.84 -1.45 10.87
N ALA A 43 -5.82 -0.83 10.19
CA ALA A 43 -7.02 -0.30 10.83
C ALA A 43 -7.78 -1.38 11.62
N THR A 44 -7.97 -2.56 11.03
CA THR A 44 -8.62 -3.72 11.67
C THR A 44 -7.84 -4.16 12.92
N ILE A 45 -6.51 -4.23 12.84
CA ILE A 45 -5.66 -4.58 13.99
C ILE A 45 -5.81 -3.55 15.12
N MET A 46 -5.78 -2.26 14.78
CA MET A 46 -5.93 -1.18 15.77
C MET A 46 -7.29 -1.22 16.45
N GLU A 47 -8.37 -1.50 15.73
CA GLU A 47 -9.71 -1.67 16.30
C GLU A 47 -9.74 -2.81 17.32
N ILE A 48 -9.20 -3.98 16.96
CA ILE A 48 -9.12 -5.14 17.86
C ILE A 48 -8.29 -4.83 19.11
N VAL A 49 -7.13 -4.19 18.96
CA VAL A 49 -6.25 -3.85 20.08
C VAL A 49 -6.91 -2.83 21.02
N ASN A 50 -7.48 -1.76 20.48
CA ASN A 50 -8.16 -0.75 21.27
C ASN A 50 -9.39 -1.30 21.98
N GLY A 51 -10.13 -2.21 21.33
CA GLY A 51 -11.24 -2.94 21.95
C GLY A 51 -10.81 -3.80 23.13
N LYS A 52 -9.61 -4.37 23.10
CA LYS A 52 -9.03 -5.14 24.23
C LYS A 52 -8.48 -4.26 25.35
N ILE A 53 -7.92 -3.09 25.03
CA ILE A 53 -7.40 -2.14 26.02
C ILE A 53 -8.54 -1.47 26.80
N SER A 54 -9.69 -1.27 26.15
CA SER A 54 -10.85 -0.56 26.72
C SER A 54 -11.83 -1.46 27.49
N GLN A 55 -11.53 -2.76 27.62
CA GLN A 55 -12.25 -3.72 28.46
C GLN A 55 -11.62 -3.81 29.86
#